data_AF-A0A537Z5V9-F1
#
_entry.id   AF-A0A537Z5V9-F1
#
_cell.length_a   1.000
_cell.length_b   1.000
_cell.length_c   1.000
_cell.angle_alpha   90.00
_cell.angle_beta   90.00
_cell.angle_gamma   90.00
#
_symmetry.space_group_name_H-M   'P 1'
#
loop_
_entity.id
_entity.type
_entity.pdbx_description
1 polymer ?
#
loop_
_entity_poly.entity_id
_entity_poly.type
_entity_poly.pdbx_seq_one_letter_code
_entity_poly.pdbx_strand_id
1 'polypeptide(L)'
;MNVAVLGKVGAFKNSGCTVKATSTEHKFEWKPGPGSKPKFVSHMTSSLATIETTGGIKVTCQHMHDAGEVTGLKTSVIQLIFEGCQSSNLACTTPGQAAGVIATPVLPSRLIIIKKEATANKTKVGNDIGSVGGLFAEFECGPVNVVISGSWIWPVKTNAMFRELTYLFNESEGHQKGPEKGEGEPKDVLEASIAGGALERVGFAFSQVQVNEQKIEVNTVV
;
A
#
# COMPACT_ATOMS: atom_id res chain seq x y z
N MET A 1 -43.06 -17.82 29.48
CA MET A 1 -42.54 -17.65 28.11
C MET A 1 -41.08 -17.25 28.24
N ASN A 2 -40.15 -18.15 27.89
CA ASN A 2 -38.72 -17.85 27.94
C ASN A 2 -38.38 -16.99 26.71
N VAL A 3 -38.00 -15.73 26.94
CA VAL A 3 -37.34 -14.89 25.93
C VAL A 3 -35.91 -15.41 25.82
N ALA A 4 -35.65 -16.26 24.82
CA ALA A 4 -34.30 -16.60 24.44
C ALA A 4 -33.63 -15.33 23.91
N VAL A 5 -32.61 -14.83 24.62
CA VAL A 5 -31.68 -13.86 24.07
C VAL A 5 -30.94 -14.59 22.95
N LEU A 6 -31.37 -14.40 21.71
CA LEU A 6 -30.65 -14.84 20.52
C LEU A 6 -29.27 -14.16 20.58
N GLY A 7 -28.26 -14.89 21.04
CA GLY A 7 -26.87 -14.48 20.90
C GLY A 7 -26.64 -14.07 19.45
N LYS A 8 -26.00 -12.93 19.21
CA LYS A 8 -25.81 -12.33 17.88
C LYS A 8 -25.42 -13.39 16.86
N VAL A 9 -26.40 -13.84 16.09
CA VAL A 9 -26.26 -14.79 15.00
C VAL A 9 -25.81 -14.00 13.78
N GLY A 10 -24.68 -14.38 13.19
CA GLY A 10 -24.05 -13.59 12.12
C GLY A 10 -24.93 -13.47 10.87
N ALA A 11 -24.93 -12.31 10.23
CA ALA A 11 -25.77 -12.02 9.05
C ALA A 11 -25.39 -12.81 7.78
N PHE A 12 -24.28 -13.56 7.77
CA PHE A 12 -23.73 -14.21 6.58
C PHE A 12 -23.47 -15.71 6.78
N LYS A 13 -23.63 -16.47 5.69
CA LYS A 13 -23.42 -17.94 5.69
C LYS A 13 -22.04 -18.39 5.24
N ASN A 14 -21.29 -17.52 4.55
CA ASN A 14 -19.92 -17.80 4.11
C ASN A 14 -18.91 -16.91 4.85
N SER A 15 -17.69 -17.39 4.98
CA SER A 15 -16.60 -16.72 5.72
C SER A 15 -16.10 -15.42 5.09
N GLY A 16 -16.43 -15.18 3.81
CA GLY A 16 -16.17 -13.90 3.14
C GLY A 16 -17.29 -12.88 3.32
N CYS A 17 -18.34 -13.20 4.09
CA CYS A 17 -19.48 -12.32 4.35
C CYS A 17 -20.05 -11.63 3.09
N THR A 18 -20.11 -12.39 1.99
CA THR A 18 -20.65 -11.94 0.69
C THR A 18 -22.01 -12.55 0.37
N VAL A 19 -22.44 -13.56 1.13
CA VAL A 19 -23.73 -14.23 0.95
C VAL A 19 -24.55 -14.15 2.24
N LYS A 20 -25.70 -13.47 2.17
CA LYS A 20 -26.62 -13.36 3.31
C LYS A 20 -27.01 -14.75 3.82
N ALA A 21 -27.03 -14.89 5.14
CA ALA A 21 -27.49 -16.09 5.79
C ALA A 21 -29.00 -16.28 5.55
N THR A 22 -29.40 -17.53 5.35
CA THR A 22 -30.80 -17.94 5.52
C THR A 22 -31.06 -18.19 7.01
N SER A 23 -32.32 -18.40 7.41
CA SER A 23 -32.74 -18.52 8.82
C SER A 23 -32.04 -19.61 9.64
N THR A 24 -31.27 -20.51 9.01
CA THR A 24 -30.57 -21.63 9.65
C THR A 24 -29.04 -21.58 9.50
N GLU A 25 -28.47 -20.58 8.81
CA GLU A 25 -27.06 -20.58 8.38
C GLU A 25 -26.24 -19.37 8.90
N HIS A 26 -26.69 -18.76 10.00
CA HIS A 26 -26.11 -17.55 10.57
C HIS A 26 -24.75 -17.76 11.26
N LYS A 27 -23.66 -17.80 10.47
CA LYS A 27 -22.33 -18.22 10.95
C LYS A 27 -21.30 -17.10 11.01
N PHE A 28 -21.45 -16.05 10.21
CA PHE A 28 -20.42 -15.03 10.03
C PHE A 28 -21.00 -13.62 10.08
N GLU A 29 -20.25 -12.68 10.63
CA GLU A 29 -20.68 -11.28 10.79
C GLU A 29 -19.56 -10.33 10.39
N TRP A 30 -19.96 -9.18 9.83
CA TRP A 30 -19.06 -8.08 9.56
C TRP A 30 -18.73 -7.31 10.84
N LYS A 31 -17.43 -7.09 11.07
CA LYS A 31 -16.98 -6.12 12.06
C LYS A 31 -16.41 -4.91 11.30
N PRO A 32 -17.01 -3.72 11.44
CA PRO A 32 -16.42 -2.50 10.90
C PRO A 32 -14.97 -2.36 11.37
N GLY A 33 -14.06 -2.10 10.43
CA GLY A 33 -12.65 -1.83 10.71
C GLY A 33 -12.46 -0.47 11.38
N PRO A 34 -11.27 -0.20 11.96
CA PRO A 34 -10.08 -1.06 11.95
C PRO A 34 -10.00 -2.02 13.15
N GLY A 35 -11.08 -2.17 13.94
CA GLY A 35 -11.08 -3.02 15.14
C GLY A 35 -10.11 -2.54 16.22
N SER A 36 -9.73 -3.44 17.14
CA SER A 36 -8.85 -3.10 18.28
C SER A 36 -7.36 -3.27 17.98
N LYS A 37 -6.99 -3.80 16.81
CA LYS A 37 -5.61 -4.06 16.38
C LYS A 37 -5.39 -3.53 14.96
N PRO A 38 -5.34 -2.19 14.80
CA PRO A 38 -5.34 -1.54 13.48
C PRO A 38 -3.98 -1.60 12.77
N LYS A 39 -2.94 -2.13 13.43
CA LYS A 39 -1.56 -2.09 12.95
C LYS A 39 -1.23 -3.23 12.00
N PHE A 40 -0.28 -2.95 11.12
CA PHE A 40 0.35 -3.92 10.25
C PHE A 40 1.82 -3.57 10.05
N VAL A 41 2.58 -4.58 9.65
CA VAL A 41 3.98 -4.46 9.25
C VAL A 41 4.18 -5.22 7.97
N SER A 42 5.14 -4.81 7.15
CA SER A 42 5.53 -5.54 5.96
C SER A 42 7.04 -5.70 5.87
N HIS A 43 7.47 -6.78 5.23
CA HIS A 43 8.87 -7.03 4.96
C HIS A 43 9.07 -7.49 3.53
N MET A 44 10.16 -7.02 2.92
CA MET A 44 10.57 -7.43 1.59
C MET A 44 10.85 -8.93 1.53
N THR A 45 10.42 -9.56 0.45
CA THR A 45 10.68 -10.97 0.15
C THR A 45 11.53 -11.17 -1.10
N SER A 46 11.67 -10.14 -1.94
CA SER A 46 12.65 -10.14 -3.02
C SER A 46 14.07 -9.98 -2.46
N SER A 47 15.08 -10.37 -3.23
CA SER A 47 16.49 -10.20 -2.83
C SER A 47 16.99 -8.76 -2.93
N LEU A 48 16.26 -7.90 -3.64
CA LEU A 48 16.61 -6.49 -3.85
C LEU A 48 15.33 -5.68 -4.06
N ALA A 49 15.34 -4.44 -3.60
CA ALA A 49 14.40 -3.40 -4.03
C ALA A 49 15.11 -2.45 -4.99
N THR A 50 14.42 -2.05 -6.04
CA THR A 50 14.90 -1.06 -7.02
C THR A 50 13.97 0.15 -7.06
N ILE A 51 14.57 1.33 -7.05
CA ILE A 51 13.95 2.61 -7.37
C ILE A 51 14.60 3.08 -8.68
N GLU A 52 13.83 3.22 -9.74
CA GLU A 52 14.34 3.60 -11.05
C GLU A 52 13.61 4.83 -11.57
N THR A 53 14.37 5.73 -12.21
CA THR A 53 13.82 6.90 -12.89
C THR A 53 13.81 6.72 -14.40
N THR A 54 12.95 7.45 -15.11
CA THR A 54 12.95 7.44 -16.58
C THR A 54 14.24 7.96 -17.21
N GLY A 55 15.04 8.76 -16.49
CA GLY A 55 16.41 9.15 -16.89
C GLY A 55 17.45 8.06 -16.66
N GLY A 56 17.05 6.88 -16.15
CA GLY A 56 17.92 5.71 -15.99
C GLY A 56 18.72 5.68 -14.68
N ILE A 57 18.51 6.64 -13.78
CA ILE A 57 19.11 6.59 -12.43
C ILE A 57 18.42 5.49 -11.63
N LYS A 58 19.23 4.62 -11.02
CA LYS A 58 18.78 3.49 -10.20
C LYS A 58 19.35 3.57 -8.79
N VAL A 59 18.48 3.39 -7.80
CA VAL A 59 18.83 3.10 -6.41
C VAL A 59 18.47 1.66 -6.13
N THR A 60 19.38 0.90 -5.53
CA THR A 60 19.15 -0.48 -5.12
C THR A 60 19.30 -0.59 -3.62
N CYS A 61 18.36 -1.27 -2.95
CA CYS A 61 18.34 -1.47 -1.51
C CYS A 61 18.26 -2.97 -1.18
N GLN A 62 19.01 -3.41 -0.17
CA GLN A 62 19.11 -4.82 0.23
C GLN A 62 17.93 -5.27 1.07
N HIS A 63 17.31 -4.34 1.80
CA HIS A 63 16.15 -4.60 2.63
C HIS A 63 15.12 -3.49 2.46
N MET A 64 13.86 -3.86 2.67
CA MET A 64 12.77 -2.91 2.85
C MET A 64 11.80 -3.49 3.86
N HIS A 65 11.31 -2.63 4.73
CA HIS A 65 10.21 -2.93 5.63
C HIS A 65 9.32 -1.71 5.78
N ASP A 66 8.07 -1.95 6.15
CA ASP A 66 7.13 -0.89 6.46
C ASP A 66 6.31 -1.19 7.71
N ALA A 67 5.78 -0.14 8.29
CA ALA A 67 4.82 -0.21 9.37
C ALA A 67 3.71 0.79 9.11
N GLY A 68 2.49 0.42 9.49
CA GLY A 68 1.34 1.27 9.30
C GLY A 68 0.18 0.96 10.22
N GLU A 69 -0.82 1.81 10.14
CA GLU A 69 -2.04 1.72 10.92
C GLU A 69 -3.25 2.07 10.05
N VAL A 70 -4.29 1.25 10.11
CA VAL A 70 -5.60 1.57 9.52
C VAL A 70 -6.30 2.58 10.43
N THR A 71 -6.48 3.80 9.95
CA THR A 71 -7.02 4.93 10.72
C THR A 71 -8.52 5.14 10.52
N GLY A 72 -9.10 4.49 9.51
CA GLY A 72 -10.53 4.59 9.21
C GLY A 72 -10.99 3.51 8.23
N LEU A 73 -12.25 3.59 7.80
CA LEU A 73 -12.85 2.58 6.91
C LEU A 73 -12.16 2.48 5.54
N LYS A 74 -11.51 3.56 5.11
CA LYS A 74 -10.82 3.65 3.81
C LYS A 74 -9.46 4.32 3.91
N THR A 75 -8.95 4.54 5.12
CA THR A 75 -7.73 5.33 5.33
C THR A 75 -6.76 4.59 6.24
N SER A 76 -5.48 4.83 5.99
CA SER A 76 -4.35 4.33 6.76
C SER A 76 -3.21 5.33 6.73
N VAL A 77 -2.20 5.07 7.54
CA VAL A 77 -0.90 5.72 7.48
C VAL A 77 0.20 4.66 7.37
N ILE A 78 1.25 4.94 6.61
CA ILE A 78 2.33 3.98 6.33
C ILE A 78 3.66 4.72 6.33
N GLN A 79 4.70 4.12 6.92
CA GLN A 79 6.08 4.56 6.76
C GLN A 79 6.91 3.44 6.15
N LEU A 80 7.52 3.73 5.00
CA LEU A 80 8.46 2.86 4.30
C LEU A 80 9.89 3.15 4.76
N ILE A 81 10.66 2.10 5.02
CA ILE A 81 12.09 2.14 5.35
C ILE A 81 12.82 1.17 4.43
N PHE A 82 13.84 1.69 3.73
CA PHE A 82 14.72 0.90 2.88
C PHE A 82 16.14 0.97 3.46
N GLU A 83 16.86 -0.14 3.44
CA GLU A 83 18.19 -0.27 4.03
C GLU A 83 19.18 -0.89 3.06
N GLY A 84 20.47 -0.56 3.24
CA GLY A 84 21.52 -0.95 2.30
C GLY A 84 21.33 -0.30 0.92
N CYS A 85 20.73 0.88 0.89
CA CYS A 85 20.44 1.63 -0.32
C CYS A 85 21.70 2.28 -0.90
N GLN A 86 21.91 2.07 -2.19
CA GLN A 86 23.02 2.65 -2.93
C GLN A 86 22.65 2.99 -4.37
N SER A 87 23.33 3.99 -4.92
CA SER A 87 23.36 4.30 -6.35
C SER A 87 24.79 4.55 -6.78
N SER A 88 25.25 3.91 -7.86
CA SER A 88 26.65 4.02 -8.32
C SER A 88 27.70 3.81 -7.21
N ASN A 89 27.45 2.84 -6.33
CA ASN A 89 28.27 2.52 -5.14
C ASN A 89 28.34 3.62 -4.05
N LEU A 90 27.50 4.66 -4.15
CA LEU A 90 27.34 5.67 -3.12
C LEU A 90 26.10 5.34 -2.29
N ALA A 91 26.24 5.38 -0.97
CA ALA A 91 25.12 5.17 -0.06
C ALA A 91 24.07 6.27 -0.25
N CYS A 92 22.80 5.86 -0.34
CA CYS A 92 21.66 6.75 -0.42
C CYS A 92 21.00 6.85 0.96
N THR A 93 20.92 8.06 1.51
CA THR A 93 20.58 8.26 2.93
C THR A 93 19.60 9.42 3.11
N THR A 94 18.53 9.19 3.87
CA THR A 94 17.67 10.28 4.35
C THR A 94 18.38 11.03 5.48
N PRO A 95 18.36 12.38 5.53
CA PRO A 95 18.98 13.14 6.61
C PRO A 95 18.57 12.66 8.01
N GLY A 96 19.56 12.43 8.88
CA GLY A 96 19.34 11.93 10.24
C GLY A 96 19.21 10.41 10.36
N GLN A 97 19.24 9.66 9.26
CA GLN A 97 19.28 8.19 9.26
C GLN A 97 20.72 7.65 9.19
N ALA A 98 20.87 6.35 9.43
CA ALA A 98 22.14 5.65 9.21
C ALA A 98 22.50 5.62 7.72
N ALA A 99 23.79 5.51 7.40
CA ALA A 99 24.26 5.46 6.02
C ALA A 99 23.60 4.33 5.24
N GLY A 100 23.04 4.64 4.06
CA GLY A 100 22.33 3.68 3.22
C GLY A 100 20.90 3.38 3.68
N VAL A 101 20.33 4.19 4.58
CA VAL A 101 18.93 4.09 4.98
C VAL A 101 18.12 5.23 4.35
N ILE A 102 17.09 4.86 3.59
CA ILE A 102 16.09 5.79 3.07
C ILE A 102 14.81 5.57 3.87
N ALA A 103 14.35 6.61 4.57
CA ALA A 103 13.11 6.59 5.32
C ALA A 103 12.15 7.63 4.77
N THR A 104 10.94 7.20 4.44
CA THR A 104 9.86 8.13 4.08
C THR A 104 9.33 8.85 5.33
N PRO A 105 8.70 10.03 5.20
CA PRO A 105 7.78 10.51 6.23
C PRO A 105 6.62 9.51 6.40
N VAL A 106 5.81 9.70 7.44
CA VAL A 106 4.56 8.95 7.56
C VAL A 106 3.61 9.40 6.45
N LEU A 107 3.38 8.53 5.47
CA LEU A 107 2.57 8.79 4.30
C LEU A 107 1.09 8.52 4.60
N PRO A 108 0.17 9.42 4.22
CA PRO A 108 -1.24 9.11 4.21
C PRO A 108 -1.51 8.02 3.18
N SER A 109 -2.52 7.20 3.43
CA SER A 109 -2.92 6.12 2.55
C SER A 109 -4.44 6.02 2.51
N ARG A 110 -4.99 5.76 1.34
CA ARG A 110 -6.43 5.60 1.16
C ARG A 110 -6.77 4.52 0.14
N LEU A 111 -7.94 3.91 0.32
CA LEU A 111 -8.54 3.01 -0.66
C LEU A 111 -9.29 3.81 -1.73
N ILE A 112 -8.97 3.54 -2.99
CA ILE A 112 -9.59 4.17 -4.16
C ILE A 112 -10.20 3.12 -5.09
N ILE A 113 -11.22 3.50 -5.85
CA ILE A 113 -11.71 2.66 -6.94
C ILE A 113 -10.82 2.91 -8.15
N ILE A 114 -10.14 1.87 -8.64
CA ILE A 114 -9.36 1.93 -9.89
C ILE A 114 -10.29 1.78 -11.08
N LYS A 115 -11.25 0.85 -10.97
CA LYS A 115 -12.21 0.55 -12.04
C LYS A 115 -13.48 -0.04 -11.46
N LYS A 116 -14.59 0.66 -11.63
CA LYS A 116 -15.93 0.11 -11.40
C LYS A 116 -16.28 -0.93 -12.45
N GLU A 117 -16.83 -2.03 -11.99
CA GLU A 117 -17.33 -3.11 -12.82
C GLU A 117 -18.85 -3.22 -12.68
N ALA A 118 -19.50 -3.93 -13.61
CA ALA A 118 -20.96 -4.07 -13.64
C ALA A 118 -21.53 -4.69 -12.34
N THR A 119 -20.74 -5.52 -11.64
CA THR A 119 -21.12 -6.08 -10.34
C THR A 119 -20.16 -5.59 -9.26
N ALA A 120 -20.73 -5.21 -8.12
CA ALA A 120 -20.01 -4.61 -7.00
C ALA A 120 -18.78 -5.44 -6.57
N ASN A 121 -18.95 -6.77 -6.48
CA ASN A 121 -17.88 -7.74 -6.14
C ASN A 121 -16.73 -7.86 -7.15
N LYS A 122 -16.84 -7.27 -8.34
CA LYS A 122 -15.78 -7.26 -9.37
C LYS A 122 -15.01 -5.94 -9.41
N THR A 123 -15.50 -4.91 -8.72
CA THR A 123 -14.86 -3.59 -8.64
C THR A 123 -13.40 -3.73 -8.23
N LYS A 124 -12.52 -3.08 -8.98
CA LYS A 124 -11.09 -3.06 -8.69
C LYS A 124 -10.78 -1.90 -7.76
N VAL A 125 -10.23 -2.22 -6.60
CA VAL A 125 -9.80 -1.26 -5.59
C VAL A 125 -8.29 -1.21 -5.56
N GLY A 126 -7.75 -0.01 -5.39
CA GLY A 126 -6.33 0.24 -5.17
C GLY A 126 -6.10 0.81 -3.79
N ASN A 127 -4.90 0.62 -3.28
CA ASN A 127 -4.36 1.44 -2.22
C ASN A 127 -3.52 2.55 -2.85
N ASP A 128 -3.78 3.78 -2.48
CA ASP A 128 -3.11 5.00 -2.91
C ASP A 128 -2.34 5.54 -1.69
N ILE A 129 -1.01 5.62 -1.78
CA ILE A 129 -0.17 6.10 -0.69
C ILE A 129 0.61 7.34 -1.11
N GLY A 130 0.71 8.31 -0.21
CA GLY A 130 1.18 9.65 -0.51
C GLY A 130 0.01 10.55 -0.93
N SER A 131 0.32 11.57 -1.72
CA SER A 131 -0.67 12.55 -2.18
C SER A 131 -0.19 13.19 -3.46
N VAL A 132 -1.11 13.51 -4.37
CA VAL A 132 -0.84 14.28 -5.60
C VAL A 132 0.13 15.44 -5.33
N GLY A 133 1.34 15.37 -5.92
CA GLY A 133 2.40 16.38 -5.81
C GLY A 133 3.00 16.59 -4.41
N GLY A 134 2.57 15.84 -3.39
CA GLY A 134 3.11 15.91 -2.04
C GLY A 134 4.43 15.15 -1.91
N LEU A 135 5.20 15.45 -0.85
CA LEU A 135 6.46 14.77 -0.58
C LEU A 135 6.24 13.27 -0.29
N PHE A 136 6.92 12.42 -1.06
CA PHE A 136 6.93 10.97 -0.86
C PHE A 136 8.20 10.51 -0.16
N ALA A 137 9.37 10.96 -0.62
CA ALA A 137 10.67 10.66 -0.02
C ALA A 137 11.69 11.76 -0.34
N GLU A 138 12.63 11.99 0.57
CA GLU A 138 13.79 12.85 0.32
C GLU A 138 15.04 12.18 0.90
N PHE A 139 16.09 12.10 0.09
CA PHE A 139 17.36 11.47 0.46
C PHE A 139 18.51 11.95 -0.43
N GLU A 140 19.73 11.63 -0.03
CA GLU A 140 20.95 12.00 -0.76
C GLU A 140 21.75 10.75 -1.10
N CYS A 141 22.19 10.62 -2.35
CA CYS A 141 23.14 9.61 -2.80
C CYS A 141 24.50 10.29 -3.03
N GLY A 142 25.37 10.30 -2.02
CA GLY A 142 26.57 11.14 -2.04
C GLY A 142 26.19 12.64 -2.10
N PRO A 143 26.69 13.43 -3.06
CA PRO A 143 26.33 14.86 -3.16
C PRO A 143 25.00 15.11 -3.89
N VAL A 144 24.34 14.07 -4.38
CA VAL A 144 23.13 14.19 -5.21
C VAL A 144 21.89 14.08 -4.32
N ASN A 145 21.17 15.18 -4.17
CA ASN A 145 19.86 15.20 -3.54
C ASN A 145 18.78 14.64 -4.48
N VAL A 146 17.89 13.81 -3.94
CA VAL A 146 16.76 13.20 -4.65
C VAL A 146 15.49 13.48 -3.85
N VAL A 147 14.52 14.11 -4.51
CA VAL A 147 13.19 14.37 -3.95
C VAL A 147 12.17 13.63 -4.79
N ILE A 148 11.45 12.69 -4.18
CA ILE A 148 10.33 11.98 -4.80
C ILE A 148 9.04 12.61 -4.29
N SER A 149 8.12 12.91 -5.21
CA SER A 149 6.81 13.48 -4.93
C SER A 149 5.70 12.70 -5.63
N GLY A 150 4.45 12.93 -5.20
CA GLY A 150 3.26 12.29 -5.75
C GLY A 150 2.77 11.12 -4.91
N SER A 151 2.02 10.23 -5.54
CA SER A 151 1.51 9.03 -4.91
C SER A 151 1.89 7.76 -5.65
N TRP A 152 1.75 6.65 -4.93
CA TRP A 152 1.91 5.31 -5.47
C TRP A 152 0.63 4.51 -5.28
N ILE A 153 0.10 4.00 -6.39
CA ILE A 153 -1.14 3.24 -6.41
C ILE A 153 -0.88 1.79 -6.82
N TRP A 154 -1.42 0.84 -6.05
CA TRP A 154 -1.42 -0.57 -6.45
C TRP A 154 -2.75 -1.27 -6.17
N PRO A 155 -3.13 -2.29 -6.97
CA PRO A 155 -4.34 -3.06 -6.73
C PRO A 155 -4.27 -3.85 -5.42
N VAL A 156 -5.39 -3.90 -4.68
CA VAL A 156 -5.52 -4.73 -3.48
C VAL A 156 -6.48 -5.88 -3.70
N LYS A 157 -6.29 -6.97 -2.94
CA LYS A 157 -7.26 -8.07 -2.89
C LYS A 157 -8.50 -7.61 -2.14
N THR A 158 -9.68 -7.94 -2.68
CA THR A 158 -10.97 -7.53 -2.13
C THR A 158 -11.85 -8.73 -1.80
N ASN A 159 -12.89 -8.49 -1.00
CA ASN A 159 -13.98 -9.43 -0.68
C ASN A 159 -13.51 -10.71 0.03
N ALA A 160 -12.45 -10.60 0.84
CA ALA A 160 -11.97 -11.62 1.74
C ALA A 160 -11.15 -11.03 2.91
N MET A 161 -11.21 -11.70 4.06
CA MET A 161 -10.46 -11.36 5.27
C MET A 161 -9.03 -11.92 5.23
N PHE A 162 -8.03 -11.04 5.26
CA PHE A 162 -6.61 -11.38 5.19
C PHE A 162 -5.87 -11.08 6.49
N ARG A 163 -5.14 -12.08 7.00
CA ARG A 163 -4.10 -11.86 8.02
C ARG A 163 -2.80 -11.43 7.33
N GLU A 164 -2.51 -12.04 6.18
CA GLU A 164 -1.29 -11.82 5.41
C GLU A 164 -1.65 -11.51 3.95
N LEU A 165 -0.90 -10.58 3.35
CA LEU A 165 -1.05 -10.15 1.96
C LEU A 165 0.33 -10.07 1.31
N THR A 166 0.51 -10.80 0.21
CA THR A 166 1.71 -10.66 -0.62
C THR A 166 1.44 -9.64 -1.72
N TYR A 167 2.37 -8.69 -1.86
CA TYR A 167 2.39 -7.72 -2.94
C TYR A 167 3.62 -7.91 -3.81
N LEU A 168 3.41 -7.77 -5.11
CA LEU A 168 4.47 -7.71 -6.10
C LEU A 168 4.38 -6.37 -6.79
N PHE A 169 5.43 -5.58 -6.62
CA PHE A 169 5.60 -4.29 -7.25
C PHE A 169 6.65 -4.41 -8.33
N ASN A 170 6.35 -3.87 -9.49
CA ASN A 170 7.24 -3.90 -10.64
C ASN A 170 7.26 -2.53 -11.30
N GLU A 171 8.35 -2.24 -12.00
CA GLU A 171 8.45 -1.12 -12.92
C GLU A 171 8.99 -1.59 -14.28
N SER A 172 9.00 -0.67 -15.24
CA SER A 172 9.72 -0.81 -16.50
C SER A 172 10.26 0.57 -16.88
N GLU A 173 11.58 0.73 -16.89
CA GLU A 173 12.25 1.98 -17.29
C GLU A 173 11.76 3.19 -16.48
N GLY A 174 11.56 3.00 -15.17
CA GLY A 174 11.08 4.04 -14.26
C GLY A 174 9.56 4.27 -14.30
N HIS A 175 8.80 3.48 -15.05
CA HIS A 175 7.34 3.49 -15.04
C HIS A 175 6.78 2.38 -14.15
N GLN A 176 5.98 2.75 -13.15
CA GLN A 176 5.28 1.77 -12.30
C GLN A 176 4.33 0.89 -13.12
N LYS A 177 4.41 -0.44 -12.92
CA LYS A 177 3.42 -1.37 -13.46
C LYS A 177 2.21 -1.39 -12.54
N GLY A 178 1.23 -0.55 -12.83
CA GLY A 178 0.04 -0.41 -12.02
C GLY A 178 -0.91 0.67 -12.55
N PRO A 179 -2.02 0.91 -11.83
CA PRO A 179 -2.85 2.08 -12.07
C PRO A 179 -2.06 3.37 -11.79
N GLU A 180 -2.27 4.39 -12.63
CA GLU A 180 -1.70 5.74 -12.45
C GLU A 180 -2.78 6.76 -12.00
N LYS A 181 -3.98 6.29 -11.64
CA LYS A 181 -5.10 7.10 -11.16
C LYS A 181 -6.23 6.24 -10.60
N GLY A 182 -7.08 6.87 -9.79
CA GLY A 182 -8.43 6.40 -9.51
C GLY A 182 -9.41 6.66 -10.66
N GLU A 183 -10.58 6.02 -10.59
CA GLU A 183 -11.68 6.26 -11.50
C GLU A 183 -12.20 7.70 -11.36
N GLY A 184 -12.15 8.46 -12.46
CA GLY A 184 -12.58 9.87 -12.47
C GLY A 184 -11.60 10.83 -11.78
N GLU A 185 -10.48 10.32 -11.25
CA GLU A 185 -9.44 11.13 -10.60
C GLU A 185 -8.35 11.55 -11.61
N PRO A 186 -7.62 12.65 -11.35
CA PRO A 186 -6.45 13.02 -12.15
C PRO A 186 -5.36 11.95 -12.06
N LYS A 187 -4.39 12.05 -12.98
CA LYS A 187 -3.19 11.21 -12.93
C LYS A 187 -2.42 11.50 -11.64
N ASP A 188 -2.09 10.46 -10.91
CA ASP A 188 -1.30 10.51 -9.67
C ASP A 188 -0.24 9.42 -9.70
N VAL A 189 1.01 9.85 -9.67
CA VAL A 189 2.19 9.04 -9.98
C VAL A 189 3.40 9.62 -9.26
N LEU A 190 4.40 8.78 -9.07
CA LEU A 190 5.66 9.23 -8.50
C LEU A 190 6.54 9.92 -9.53
N GLU A 191 7.09 11.05 -9.10
CA GLU A 191 8.05 11.83 -9.87
C GLU A 191 9.23 12.24 -9.00
N ALA A 192 10.44 12.14 -9.53
CA ALA A 192 11.68 12.53 -8.85
C ALA A 192 12.27 13.79 -9.48
N SER A 193 12.72 14.70 -8.62
CA SER A 193 13.71 15.72 -8.96
C SER A 193 15.07 15.27 -8.46
N ILE A 194 16.05 15.27 -9.34
CA ILE A 194 17.42 14.82 -9.05
C ILE A 194 18.35 16.03 -9.19
N ALA A 195 19.05 16.37 -8.11
CA ALA A 195 19.89 17.56 -8.03
C ALA A 195 19.17 18.87 -8.45
N GLY A 196 17.86 18.95 -8.20
CA GLY A 196 17.04 20.10 -8.61
C GLY A 196 16.68 20.14 -10.11
N GLY A 197 16.90 19.04 -10.82
CA GLY A 197 16.55 18.88 -12.24
C GLY A 197 15.06 18.80 -12.52
N ALA A 198 14.72 18.51 -13.78
CA ALA A 198 13.34 18.30 -14.20
C ALA A 198 12.73 17.06 -13.51
N LEU A 199 11.40 17.07 -13.38
CA LEU A 199 10.67 15.93 -12.84
C LEU A 199 10.69 14.76 -13.84
N GLU A 200 11.08 13.59 -13.35
CA GLU A 200 11.13 12.34 -14.08
C GLU A 200 10.26 11.28 -13.40
N ARG A 201 9.68 10.32 -14.14
CA ARG A 201 8.87 9.27 -13.51
C ARG A 201 9.72 8.34 -12.67
N VAL A 202 9.14 7.84 -11.58
CA VAL A 202 9.79 6.89 -10.68
C VAL A 202 9.01 5.59 -10.61
N GLY A 203 9.72 4.49 -10.75
CA GLY A 203 9.25 3.13 -10.61
C GLY A 203 9.84 2.45 -9.37
N PHE A 204 9.03 1.63 -8.70
CA PHE A 204 9.51 0.72 -7.65
C PHE A 204 9.36 -0.73 -8.10
N ALA A 205 10.39 -1.54 -7.86
CA ALA A 205 10.34 -2.99 -8.05
C ALA A 205 10.83 -3.72 -6.79
N PHE A 206 9.93 -4.47 -6.17
CA PHE A 206 10.20 -5.39 -5.06
C PHE A 206 8.96 -6.25 -4.78
N SER A 207 9.12 -7.35 -4.06
CA SER A 207 8.00 -8.09 -3.49
C SER A 207 8.02 -7.98 -1.97
N GLN A 208 6.84 -8.00 -1.35
CA GLN A 208 6.72 -7.98 0.10
C GLN A 208 5.57 -8.81 0.62
N VAL A 209 5.64 -9.13 1.92
CA VAL A 209 4.52 -9.69 2.68
C VAL A 209 4.14 -8.71 3.77
N GLN A 210 2.90 -8.25 3.72
CA GLN A 210 2.24 -7.50 4.79
C GLN A 210 1.58 -8.48 5.76
N VAL A 211 1.79 -8.27 7.06
CA VAL A 211 1.19 -9.01 8.16
C VAL A 211 0.36 -8.05 9.00
N ASN A 212 -0.94 -8.33 9.10
CA ASN A 212 -1.87 -7.56 9.91
C ASN A 212 -2.01 -8.19 11.30
N GLU A 213 -2.10 -7.36 12.34
CA GLU A 213 -2.28 -7.85 13.72
C GLU A 213 -3.63 -8.58 13.92
N GLN A 214 -4.62 -8.24 13.10
CA GLN A 214 -5.88 -8.96 12.98
C GLN A 214 -6.24 -9.11 11.49
N LYS A 215 -7.20 -9.98 11.18
CA LYS A 215 -7.67 -10.08 9.80
C LYS A 215 -8.37 -8.78 9.39
N ILE A 216 -8.05 -8.27 8.21
CA ILE A 216 -8.68 -7.09 7.59
C ILE A 216 -9.28 -7.46 6.24
N GLU A 217 -10.31 -6.73 5.80
CA GLU A 217 -10.89 -6.91 4.47
C GLU A 217 -11.19 -5.57 3.82
N VAL A 218 -10.95 -5.54 2.51
CA VAL A 218 -11.45 -4.50 1.62
C VAL A 218 -12.72 -5.02 0.95
N ASN A 219 -13.89 -4.52 1.36
CA ASN A 219 -15.18 -4.96 0.84
C ASN A 219 -15.69 -4.01 -0.25
N THR A 220 -16.18 -4.58 -1.34
CA THR A 220 -16.72 -3.84 -2.49
C THR A 220 -18.23 -4.03 -2.69
N VAL A 221 -18.88 -4.83 -1.85
CA VAL A 221 -20.27 -5.30 -2.02
C VAL A 221 -21.25 -4.61 -1.06
N VAL A 222 -20.74 -3.92 -0.03
CA VAL A 222 -21.53 -3.35 1.08
C VAL A 222 -21.51 -1.84 1.04
#